data_AF-A0A1C5KAA2-F1
#
_entry.id   AF-A0A1C5KAA2-F1
#
_cell.length_a   1.000
_cell.length_b   1.000
_cell.length_c   1.000
_cell.angle_alpha   90.00
_cell.angle_beta   90.00
_cell.angle_gamma   90.00
#
_symmetry.space_group_name_H-M   'P 1'
#
loop_
_entity.id
_entity.type
_entity.pdbx_description
1 polymer ?
#
loop_
_entity_poly.entity_id
_entity_poly.type
_entity_poly.pdbx_seq_one_letter_code
_entity_poly.pdbx_strand_id
1 'polypeptide(L)'
;MSGRYVIHLPVTAPDLARAKMLGRTAGRALAFLAHVEPGGITVSAEDNQGVRHWVFCDRRLDGGRRCVLRADHETPCTPRLPR
;
A
#
# COMPACT_ATOMS: atom_id res chain seq x y z
N MET A 1 23.86 -0.55 -13.98
CA MET A 1 22.48 -0.87 -14.43
C MET A 1 21.77 -1.53 -13.26
N SER A 2 20.81 -0.85 -12.64
CA SER A 2 20.21 -1.35 -11.38
C SER A 2 19.31 -2.55 -11.68
N GLY A 3 19.76 -3.76 -11.31
CA GLY A 3 19.09 -5.02 -11.58
C GLY A 3 17.83 -5.28 -10.76
N ARG A 4 16.85 -4.36 -10.80
CA ARG A 4 15.53 -4.54 -10.19
C ARG A 4 14.44 -4.05 -11.14
N TYR A 5 13.53 -4.94 -11.48
CA TYR A 5 12.34 -4.66 -12.29
C TYR A 5 11.11 -4.60 -11.38
N VAL A 6 10.10 -3.81 -11.78
CA VAL A 6 8.84 -3.64 -11.04
C VAL A 6 7.67 -4.12 -11.90
N ILE A 7 6.64 -4.66 -11.25
CA ILE A 7 5.40 -5.06 -11.93
C ILE A 7 4.49 -3.84 -12.03
N HIS A 8 4.08 -3.50 -13.26
CA HIS A 8 3.00 -2.55 -13.51
C HIS A 8 1.72 -3.33 -13.75
N LEU A 9 0.76 -3.21 -12.83
CA LEU A 9 -0.55 -3.85 -12.92
C LEU A 9 -1.64 -2.75 -12.87
N PRO A 10 -2.19 -2.31 -14.01
CA PRO A 10 -3.25 -1.32 -14.03
C PRO A 10 -4.53 -1.86 -13.38
N VAL A 11 -5.08 -1.13 -12.42
CA VAL A 11 -6.36 -1.40 -11.78
C VAL A 11 -7.09 -0.07 -11.65
N THR A 12 -8.26 0.06 -12.27
CA THR A 12 -9.05 1.29 -12.22
C THR A 12 -10.10 1.22 -11.11
N ALA A 13 -10.46 2.39 -10.60
CA ALA A 13 -11.50 2.56 -9.59
C ALA A 13 -12.21 3.91 -9.83
N PRO A 14 -13.50 4.03 -9.50
CA PRO A 14 -14.27 5.25 -9.71
C PRO A 14 -13.81 6.43 -8.84
N ASP A 15 -13.12 6.17 -7.73
CA ASP A 15 -12.65 7.19 -6.78
C ASP A 15 -11.47 6.69 -5.93
N LEU A 16 -10.85 7.63 -5.20
CA LEU A 16 -9.70 7.36 -4.33
C LEU A 16 -10.01 6.38 -3.20
N ALA A 17 -11.22 6.40 -2.63
CA ALA A 17 -11.58 5.52 -1.53
C ALA A 17 -11.68 4.06 -2.01
N ARG A 18 -12.29 3.84 -3.18
CA ARG A 18 -12.39 2.54 -3.84
C ARG A 18 -11.01 2.07 -4.31
N ALA A 19 -10.16 2.96 -4.83
CA ALA A 19 -8.77 2.65 -5.17
C ALA A 19 -7.96 2.19 -3.94
N LYS A 20 -8.03 2.93 -2.82
CA LYS A 20 -7.39 2.52 -1.55
C LYS A 20 -7.95 1.17 -1.06
N MET A 21 -9.24 0.89 -1.24
CA MET A 21 -9.80 -0.41 -0.88
C MET A 21 -9.25 -1.55 -1.73
N LEU A 22 -9.24 -1.41 -3.07
CA LEU A 22 -8.69 -2.41 -3.97
C LEU A 22 -7.19 -2.63 -3.73
N GLY A 23 -6.43 -1.56 -3.49
CA GLY A 23 -5.01 -1.65 -3.15
C GLY A 23 -4.75 -2.48 -1.88
N ARG A 24 -5.58 -2.33 -0.84
CA ARG A 24 -5.48 -3.17 0.38
C ARG A 24 -5.78 -4.63 0.08
N THR A 25 -6.83 -4.88 -0.71
CA THR A 25 -7.23 -6.24 -1.10
C THR A 25 -6.12 -6.91 -1.92
N ALA A 26 -5.55 -6.21 -2.90
CA ALA A 26 -4.42 -6.69 -3.69
C ALA A 26 -3.20 -6.98 -2.81
N GLY A 27 -2.83 -6.05 -1.92
CA GLY A 27 -1.72 -6.25 -0.98
C GLY A 27 -1.89 -7.47 -0.08
N ARG A 28 -3.12 -7.75 0.37
CA ARG A 28 -3.44 -8.97 1.16
C ARG A 28 -3.42 -10.24 0.31
N ALA A 29 -3.99 -10.19 -0.89
CA ALA A 29 -4.03 -11.33 -1.80
C ALA A 29 -2.62 -11.73 -2.29
N LEU A 30 -1.70 -10.77 -2.42
CA LEU A 30 -0.33 -10.98 -2.87
C LEU A 30 0.67 -11.18 -1.72
N ALA A 31 0.22 -11.18 -0.47
CA ALA A 31 1.10 -11.28 0.71
C ALA A 31 1.91 -12.59 0.77
N PHE A 32 1.56 -13.61 -0.01
CA PHE A 32 2.33 -14.84 -0.15
C PHE A 32 3.63 -14.66 -0.96
N LEU A 33 3.75 -13.57 -1.73
CA LEU A 33 4.96 -13.23 -2.48
C LEU A 33 5.94 -12.48 -1.56
N ALA A 34 7.09 -13.08 -1.27
CA ALA A 34 8.12 -12.48 -0.41
C ALA A 34 8.68 -11.12 -0.91
N HIS A 35 8.43 -10.78 -2.17
CA HIS A 35 8.90 -9.56 -2.82
C HIS A 35 7.89 -8.39 -2.74
N VAL A 36 6.69 -8.63 -2.21
CA VAL A 36 5.66 -7.58 -2.05
C VAL A 36 5.85 -6.92 -0.69
N GLU A 37 6.00 -5.58 -0.67
CA GLU A 37 5.91 -4.75 0.53
C GLU A 37 4.50 -4.13 0.59
N PRO A 38 3.53 -4.68 1.35
CA PRO A 38 2.15 -4.16 1.35
C PRO A 38 2.07 -2.70 1.82
N GLY A 39 2.92 -2.32 2.79
CA GLY A 39 3.04 -0.93 3.26
C GLY A 39 3.63 0.03 2.22
N GLY A 40 4.19 -0.51 1.13
CA GLY A 40 4.71 0.23 -0.02
C GLY A 40 3.65 0.59 -1.07
N ILE A 41 2.41 0.09 -0.92
CA ILE A 41 1.37 0.24 -1.95
C ILE A 41 0.81 1.68 -1.94
N THR A 42 0.81 2.29 -3.13
CA THR A 42 0.23 3.59 -3.40
C THR A 42 -0.77 3.53 -4.56
N VAL A 43 -1.74 4.43 -4.58
CA VAL A 43 -2.67 4.66 -5.70
C VAL A 43 -2.57 6.10 -6.17
N SER A 44 -3.00 6.38 -7.39
CA SER A 44 -3.00 7.73 -7.97
C SER A 44 -4.23 7.91 -8.85
N ALA A 45 -4.53 9.15 -9.22
CA ALA A 45 -5.39 9.38 -10.38
C ALA A 45 -4.68 8.87 -11.65
N GLU A 46 -5.45 8.38 -12.62
CA GLU A 46 -4.91 7.79 -13.85
C GLU A 46 -4.15 8.80 -14.71
N ASP A 47 -4.68 10.02 -14.78
CA ASP A 47 -4.14 11.19 -15.47
C ASP A 47 -3.04 11.93 -14.69
N ASN A 48 -2.80 11.54 -13.42
CA ASN A 48 -1.81 12.18 -12.55
C ASN A 48 -1.07 11.16 -11.66
N GLN A 49 -0.36 10.23 -12.30
CA GLN A 49 0.37 9.16 -11.61
C GLN A 49 1.59 9.63 -10.79
N GLY A 50 2.00 10.88 -10.96
CA GLY A 50 3.03 11.52 -10.13
C GLY A 50 2.56 11.79 -8.71
N VAL A 51 1.26 11.99 -8.50
CA VAL A 51 0.66 12.21 -7.17
C VAL A 51 0.17 10.89 -6.59
N ARG A 52 0.90 10.41 -5.58
CA ARG A 52 0.66 9.10 -4.97
C ARG A 52 0.01 9.25 -3.60
N HIS A 53 -1.03 8.45 -3.37
CA HIS A 53 -1.71 8.31 -2.09
C HIS A 53 -1.39 6.96 -1.49
N TRP A 54 -0.97 6.95 -0.23
CA TRP A 54 -0.73 5.70 0.50
C TRP A 54 -2.03 4.93 0.75
N VAL A 55 -1.93 3.61 0.61
CA VAL A 55 -3.04 2.68 0.86
C VAL A 55 -3.10 2.26 2.33
N PHE A 56 -1.93 2.10 2.94
CA PHE A 56 -1.73 1.86 4.37
C PHE A 56 -1.10 3.10 5.01
N CYS A 57 -1.02 3.12 6.33
CA CYS A 57 -0.25 4.13 7.04
C CYS A 57 1.23 4.06 6.62
N ASP A 58 1.79 5.20 6.23
CA ASP A 58 3.16 5.33 5.75
C ASP A 58 4.19 5.43 6.89
N ARG A 59 3.73 5.54 8.14
CA ARG A 59 4.59 5.65 9.32
C ARG A 59 5.50 4.42 9.45
N ARG A 60 6.80 4.69 9.52
CA ARG A 60 7.81 3.69 9.89
C ARG A 60 7.79 3.45 11.40
N LEU A 61 7.85 2.19 11.77
CA LEU A 61 7.90 1.69 13.13
C LEU A 61 9.29 1.12 13.41
N ASP A 62 9.58 0.87 14.68
CA ASP A 62 10.84 0.27 15.11
C ASP A 62 11.10 -1.07 14.39
N GLY A 63 12.35 -1.29 14.02
CA GLY A 63 12.78 -2.43 13.20
C GLY A 63 12.45 -2.29 11.71
N GLY A 64 12.19 -1.06 11.22
CA GLY A 64 12.06 -0.76 9.79
C GLY A 64 10.73 -1.22 9.16
N ARG A 65 9.80 -1.72 9.97
CA ARG A 65 8.47 -2.13 9.51
C ARG A 65 7.57 -0.91 9.31
N ARG A 66 6.51 -1.05 8.52
CA ARG A 66 5.45 -0.05 8.41
C ARG A 66 4.22 -0.46 9.18
N CYS A 67 3.42 0.53 9.56
CA CYS A 67 2.11 0.30 10.12
C CYS A 67 1.20 -0.44 9.11
N VAL A 68 0.44 -1.42 9.59
CA VAL A 68 -0.47 -2.22 8.73
C VAL A 68 -1.92 -1.72 8.73
N LEU A 69 -2.17 -0.59 9.41
CA LEU A 69 -3.48 0.05 9.44
C LEU A 69 -3.72 0.87 8.16
N ARG A 70 -4.99 1.25 7.93
CA ARG A 70 -5.38 2.09 6.80
C ARG A 70 -4.65 3.43 6.89
N ALA A 71 -4.40 4.09 5.76
CA ALA A 71 -4.03 5.49 5.79
C ALA A 71 -5.06 6.29 6.61
N ASP A 72 -4.58 7.32 7.33
CA ASP A 72 -5.41 8.25 8.10
C ASP A 72 -6.18 7.60 9.28
N HIS A 73 -5.65 6.51 9.84
CA HIS A 73 -6.23 5.87 11.03
C HIS A 73 -6.00 6.68 12.32
N GLU A 74 -6.95 6.64 13.24
CA GLU A 74 -6.90 7.38 14.51
C GLU A 74 -6.27 6.58 15.67
N THR A 75 -6.21 5.25 15.55
CA THR A 75 -5.62 4.38 16.57
C THR A 75 -4.10 4.43 16.57
N PRO A 76 -3.39 3.99 17.63
CA PRO A 76 -1.94 3.86 17.59
C PRO A 76 -1.47 2.94 16.46
N CYS A 77 -0.36 3.31 15.82
CA CYS A 77 0.23 2.50 14.75
C CYS A 77 0.64 1.11 15.27
N THR A 78 0.48 0.08 14.44
CA THR A 78 0.85 -1.30 14.79
C THR A 78 1.55 -2.01 13.62
N PRO A 79 2.60 -2.82 13.88
CA PRO A 79 3.28 -3.59 12.84
C PRO A 79 2.53 -4.89 12.48
N ARG A 80 1.46 -5.24 13.20
CA ARG A 80 0.64 -6.45 12.97
C ARG A 80 -0.83 -6.15 13.26
N LEU A 81 -1.74 -6.75 12.51
CA LEU A 81 -3.16 -6.66 12.84
C LEU A 81 -3.40 -7.38 14.19
N PRO A 82 -4.14 -6.77 15.13
CA PRO A 82 -4.65 -7.51 16.29
C PRO A 82 -5.43 -8.73 15.76
N ARG A 83 -5.19 -9.91 16.33
CA ARG A 83 -6.00 -11.09 16.05
C ARG A 83 -7.37 -10.92 16.68
#